data_AF-A0AA88IRW2-F1
#
_entry.id   AF-A0AA88IRW2-F1
#
_cell.length_a   1.000
_cell.length_b   1.000
_cell.length_c   1.000
_cell.angle_alpha   90.00
_cell.angle_beta   90.00
_cell.angle_gamma   90.00
#
_symmetry.space_group_name_H-M   'P 1'
#
loop_
_entity.id
_entity.type
_entity.pdbx_description
1 polymer ?
#
loop_
_entity_poly.entity_id
_entity_poly.type
_entity_poly.pdbx_seq_one_letter_code
_entity_poly.pdbx_strand_id
1 'polypeptide(L)'
;MCRHGCPSQETIQHVLQSCPFVQGARIKRHDKVVNSLTEYVQKNKFKFLKETYLTKGTQCLKPDLIIVKEEVAYVVDVTVAYDDPEVFKRAAEEKVRKYSVLTPSDIPGLGKVKAVEVIPIVLGARGGWRRANSKLDKVLKLPRSFAKINIIRTIKESITMLRLHSSLQRRNSRNGNTNNTHSRINSMNVNGMNVGPASTNAAGVNSGA
;
A
#
# COMPACT_ATOMS: atom_id res chain seq x y z
N MET A 1 12.38 14.63 11.10
CA MET A 1 11.56 13.48 11.54
C MET A 1 10.27 13.45 10.72
N CYS A 2 9.66 12.29 10.51
CA CYS A 2 8.39 12.15 9.79
C CYS A 2 7.22 12.73 10.61
N ARG A 3 6.25 13.36 9.94
CA ARG A 3 5.07 13.96 10.60
C ARG A 3 4.19 12.97 11.37
N HIS A 4 4.32 11.66 11.11
CA HIS A 4 3.62 10.59 11.82
C HIS A 4 4.49 9.91 12.89
N GLY A 5 5.50 10.63 13.41
CA GLY A 5 6.34 10.15 14.52
C GLY A 5 7.37 9.10 14.13
N CYS A 6 7.63 8.88 12.83
CA CYS A 6 8.67 7.94 12.41
C CYS A 6 10.07 8.57 12.57
N PRO A 7 11.09 7.82 13.02
CA PRO A 7 12.43 8.35 13.26
C PRO A 7 13.17 8.79 11.98
N SER A 8 12.70 8.36 10.80
CA SER A 8 13.30 8.72 9.50
C SER A 8 12.96 10.16 9.07
N GLN A 9 13.79 10.72 8.18
CA GLN A 9 13.44 11.94 7.46
C GLN A 9 12.22 11.71 6.57
N GLU A 10 11.29 12.66 6.56
CA GLU A 10 10.14 12.60 5.67
C GLU A 10 10.59 12.84 4.23
N THR A 11 10.63 11.77 3.44
CA THR A 11 10.89 11.82 2.01
C THR A 11 9.85 11.00 1.26
N ILE A 12 9.67 11.23 -0.03
CA ILE A 12 8.79 10.39 -0.86
C ILE A 12 9.22 8.91 -0.77
N GLN A 13 10.53 8.65 -0.73
CA GLN A 13 11.05 7.30 -0.54
C GLN A 13 10.60 6.70 0.80
N HIS A 14 10.75 7.42 1.92
CA HIS A 14 10.27 6.97 3.22
C HIS A 14 8.77 6.66 3.18
N VAL A 15 7.94 7.59 2.69
CA VAL A 15 6.49 7.42 2.62
C VAL A 15 6.13 6.20 1.77
N LEU A 16 6.72 6.05 0.58
CA LEU A 16 6.38 4.98 -0.34
C LEU A 16 6.95 3.62 0.03
N GLN A 17 8.03 3.54 0.80
CA GLN A 17 8.77 2.30 1.04
C GLN A 17 8.66 1.79 2.48
N SER A 18 8.73 2.65 3.49
CA SER A 18 8.97 2.21 4.87
C SER A 18 8.08 2.83 5.95
N CYS A 19 7.40 3.95 5.69
CA CYS A 19 6.60 4.66 6.70
C CYS A 19 5.48 3.78 7.31
N PRO A 20 5.53 3.40 8.60
CA PRO A 20 4.53 2.51 9.21
C PRO A 20 3.09 3.00 9.06
N PHE A 21 2.87 4.32 9.08
CA PHE A 21 1.55 4.93 8.90
C PHE A 21 0.82 4.49 7.62
N VAL A 22 1.54 4.25 6.52
CA VAL A 22 0.97 3.80 5.25
C VAL A 22 1.21 2.31 4.96
N GLN A 23 1.55 1.50 5.97
CA GLN A 23 1.82 0.07 5.80
C GLN A 23 0.68 -0.68 5.12
N GLY A 24 -0.56 -0.49 5.56
CA GLY A 24 -1.72 -1.14 4.94
C GLY A 24 -1.87 -0.78 3.45
N ALA A 25 -1.56 0.46 3.08
CA ALA A 25 -1.59 0.89 1.68
C ALA A 25 -0.41 0.32 0.87
N ARG A 26 0.77 0.09 1.48
CA ARG A 26 1.87 -0.65 0.81
C ARG A 26 1.49 -2.09 0.52
N ILE A 27 0.88 -2.78 1.47
CA ILE A 27 0.39 -4.15 1.31
C ILE A 27 -0.63 -4.19 0.18
N LYS A 28 -1.64 -3.30 0.21
CA LYS A 28 -2.64 -3.21 -0.86
C LYS A 28 -2.02 -2.98 -2.24
N ARG A 29 -1.01 -2.10 -2.36
CA ARG A 29 -0.29 -1.85 -3.62
C ARG A 29 0.39 -3.10 -4.16
N HIS A 30 1.06 -3.84 -3.28
CA HIS A 30 1.67 -5.12 -3.61
C HIS A 30 0.61 -6.13 -4.08
N ASP A 31 -0.46 -6.29 -3.30
CA ASP A 31 -1.51 -7.28 -3.57
C ASP A 31 -2.24 -7.01 -4.89
N LYS A 32 -2.34 -5.74 -5.34
CA LYS A 32 -2.90 -5.43 -6.67
C LYS A 32 -2.13 -6.10 -7.81
N VAL A 33 -0.81 -6.20 -7.70
CA VAL A 33 0.02 -6.85 -8.71
C VAL A 33 -0.07 -8.37 -8.59
N VAL A 34 0.02 -8.91 -7.37
CA VAL A 34 -0.15 -10.35 -7.11
C VAL A 34 -1.51 -10.85 -7.60
N ASN A 35 -2.59 -10.12 -7.30
CA ASN A 35 -3.93 -10.45 -7.76
C ASN A 35 -4.04 -10.38 -9.29
N SER A 36 -3.41 -9.39 -9.93
CA SER A 36 -3.38 -9.33 -11.40
C SER A 36 -2.69 -10.53 -12.04
N LEU A 37 -1.61 -11.03 -11.43
CA LEU A 37 -0.94 -12.26 -11.87
C LEU A 37 -1.83 -13.48 -11.62
N THR A 38 -2.45 -13.55 -10.44
CA THR A 38 -3.34 -14.64 -10.05
C THR A 38 -4.52 -14.76 -11.01
N GLU A 39 -5.20 -13.64 -11.32
CA GLU A 39 -6.31 -13.57 -12.27
C GLU A 39 -5.90 -14.09 -13.65
N TYR A 40 -4.71 -13.72 -14.12
CA TYR A 40 -4.18 -14.20 -15.40
C TYR A 40 -3.92 -15.71 -15.36
N VAL A 41 -3.24 -16.19 -14.32
CA VAL A 41 -2.88 -17.60 -14.14
C VAL A 41 -4.14 -18.47 -14.07
N GLN A 42 -5.15 -18.03 -13.30
CA GLN A 42 -6.44 -18.69 -13.17
C GLN A 42 -7.19 -18.73 -14.50
N LYS A 43 -7.29 -17.59 -15.21
CA LYS A 43 -7.96 -17.50 -16.52
C LYS A 43 -7.35 -18.45 -17.55
N ASN A 44 -6.03 -18.63 -17.51
CA ASN A 44 -5.29 -19.51 -18.42
C ASN A 44 -5.15 -20.96 -17.89
N LYS A 45 -5.85 -21.30 -16.79
CA LYS A 45 -5.91 -22.66 -16.23
C LYS A 45 -4.55 -23.26 -15.86
N PHE A 46 -3.59 -22.43 -15.48
CA PHE A 46 -2.34 -22.92 -14.91
C PHE A 46 -2.61 -23.51 -13.52
N LYS A 47 -1.84 -24.53 -13.14
CA LYS A 47 -1.81 -25.02 -11.75
C LYS A 47 -1.01 -24.04 -10.92
N PHE A 48 -1.56 -23.58 -9.80
CA PHE A 48 -0.87 -22.62 -8.94
C PHE A 48 -1.26 -22.73 -7.47
N LEU A 49 -0.38 -22.18 -6.63
CA LEU A 49 -0.61 -21.91 -5.22
C LEU A 49 -0.41 -20.42 -4.99
N LYS A 50 -1.27 -19.80 -4.19
CA LYS A 50 -1.15 -18.40 -3.79
C LYS A 50 -0.85 -18.32 -2.30
N GLU A 51 0.11 -17.47 -1.93
CA GLU A 51 0.43 -17.14 -0.54
C GLU A 51 0.61 -18.37 0.37
N THR A 52 1.20 -19.43 -0.17
CA THR A 52 1.30 -20.72 0.52
C THR A 52 2.54 -20.78 1.39
N TYR A 53 2.40 -21.35 2.58
CA TYR A 53 3.51 -21.63 3.48
C TYR A 53 4.21 -22.92 3.06
N LEU A 54 5.52 -22.83 2.85
CA LEU A 54 6.42 -23.94 2.58
C LEU A 54 7.39 -24.10 3.74
N THR A 55 7.45 -25.30 4.31
CA THR A 55 8.39 -25.62 5.40
C THR A 55 9.65 -26.22 4.81
N LYS A 56 10.80 -25.61 5.08
CA LYS A 56 12.13 -26.11 4.69
C LYS A 56 13.04 -26.18 5.92
N GLY A 57 13.14 -27.37 6.52
CA GLY A 57 13.82 -27.54 7.81
C GLY A 57 13.15 -26.67 8.87
N THR A 58 13.90 -25.75 9.48
CA THR A 58 13.39 -24.79 10.47
C THR A 58 12.82 -23.50 9.85
N GLN A 59 12.93 -23.33 8.53
CA GLN A 59 12.49 -22.12 7.84
C GLN A 59 11.04 -22.25 7.35
N CYS A 60 10.26 -21.19 7.56
CA CYS A 60 8.94 -21.03 6.98
C CYS A 60 9.02 -19.99 5.86
N LEU A 61 8.77 -20.41 4.63
CA LEU A 61 8.83 -19.59 3.43
C LEU A 61 7.41 -19.36 2.91
N LYS A 62 7.08 -18.11 2.59
CA LYS A 62 5.78 -17.73 2.02
C LYS A 62 5.99 -16.91 0.74
N PRO A 63 6.17 -17.55 -0.43
CA PRO A 63 6.14 -16.84 -1.70
C PRO A 63 4.72 -16.37 -2.04
N ASP A 64 4.61 -15.33 -2.87
CA ASP A 64 3.29 -14.81 -3.28
C ASP A 64 2.55 -15.80 -4.19
N LEU A 65 3.26 -16.40 -5.14
CA LEU A 65 2.72 -17.35 -6.10
C LEU A 65 3.72 -18.47 -6.41
N ILE A 66 3.20 -19.67 -6.58
CA ILE A 66 3.92 -20.80 -7.18
C ILE A 66 3.08 -21.25 -8.37
N ILE A 67 3.67 -21.29 -9.55
CA ILE A 67 2.96 -21.64 -10.79
C ILE A 67 3.66 -22.86 -11.40
N VAL A 68 2.92 -23.91 -11.74
CA VAL A 68 3.48 -25.10 -12.39
C VAL A 68 3.14 -25.11 -13.87
N LYS A 69 4.17 -25.24 -14.70
CA LYS A 69 4.06 -25.39 -16.16
C LYS A 69 5.17 -26.34 -16.64
N GLU A 70 4.79 -27.33 -17.45
CA GLU A 70 5.74 -28.29 -18.05
C GLU A 70 6.66 -28.97 -17.00
N GLU A 71 6.08 -29.41 -15.88
CA GLU A 71 6.79 -30.02 -14.73
C GLU A 71 7.83 -29.12 -14.03
N VAL A 72 7.85 -27.81 -14.33
CA VAL A 72 8.65 -26.81 -13.63
C VAL A 72 7.76 -25.97 -12.73
N ALA A 73 8.15 -25.82 -11.46
CA ALA A 73 7.51 -24.91 -10.51
C ALA A 73 8.24 -23.57 -10.51
N TYR A 74 7.54 -22.51 -10.90
CA TYR A 74 8.02 -21.14 -10.90
C TYR A 74 7.57 -20.46 -9.61
N VAL A 75 8.52 -20.17 -8.71
CA VAL A 75 8.30 -19.40 -7.48
C VAL A 75 8.36 -17.92 -7.85
N VAL A 76 7.19 -17.29 -7.90
CA VAL A 76 7.01 -15.90 -8.30
C VAL A 76 6.71 -15.06 -7.08
N ASP A 77 7.54 -14.06 -6.84
CA ASP A 77 7.44 -13.20 -5.67
C ASP A 77 7.61 -11.74 -6.10
N VAL A 78 6.61 -10.93 -5.77
CA VAL A 78 6.47 -9.55 -6.19
C VAL A 78 7.13 -8.64 -5.16
N THR A 79 7.82 -7.62 -5.65
CA THR A 79 8.34 -6.55 -4.80
C THR A 79 8.20 -5.21 -5.48
N VAL A 80 7.77 -4.21 -4.70
CA VAL A 80 7.67 -2.82 -5.15
C VAL A 80 8.74 -2.02 -4.42
N ALA A 81 9.81 -1.71 -5.13
CA ALA A 81 10.97 -1.01 -4.60
C ALA A 81 10.98 0.48 -5.00
N TYR A 82 11.93 1.26 -4.49
CA TYR A 82 12.17 2.61 -5.01
C TYR A 82 12.84 2.51 -6.39
N ASP A 83 12.47 3.41 -7.30
CA ASP A 83 12.91 3.40 -8.70
C ASP A 83 14.38 3.82 -8.82
N ASP A 84 15.25 2.84 -8.59
CA ASP A 84 16.69 2.90 -8.72
C ASP A 84 17.20 1.53 -9.24
N PRO A 85 18.08 1.49 -10.26
CA PRO A 85 18.54 0.24 -10.85
C PRO A 85 19.23 -0.72 -9.87
N GLU A 86 20.04 -0.20 -8.94
CA GLU A 86 20.76 -1.02 -7.97
C GLU A 86 19.81 -1.54 -6.90
N VAL A 87 18.86 -0.72 -6.46
CA VAL A 87 17.78 -1.16 -5.57
C VAL A 87 16.96 -2.28 -6.21
N PHE A 88 16.64 -2.18 -7.51
CA PHE A 88 15.93 -3.25 -8.23
C PHE A 88 16.72 -4.54 -8.31
N LYS A 89 18.02 -4.44 -8.57
CA LYS A 89 18.92 -5.59 -8.64
C LYS A 89 18.99 -6.29 -7.28
N ARG A 90 19.30 -5.57 -6.21
CA ARG A 90 19.37 -6.11 -4.85
C ARG A 90 18.04 -6.73 -4.41
N ALA A 91 16.91 -6.06 -4.67
CA ALA A 91 15.59 -6.59 -4.31
C ALA A 91 15.29 -7.91 -5.01
N ALA A 92 15.74 -8.09 -6.26
CA ALA A 92 15.60 -9.37 -6.97
C ALA A 92 16.54 -10.45 -6.41
N GLU A 93 17.80 -10.12 -6.17
CA GLU A 93 18.81 -11.03 -5.65
C GLU A 93 18.44 -11.57 -4.27
N GLU A 94 17.88 -10.73 -3.39
CA GLU A 94 17.38 -11.13 -2.08
C GLU A 94 16.27 -12.19 -2.19
N LYS A 95 15.34 -12.03 -3.14
CA LYS A 95 14.26 -13.01 -3.36
C LYS A 95 14.79 -14.31 -3.96
N VAL A 96 15.72 -14.23 -4.91
CA VAL A 96 16.39 -15.43 -5.46
C VAL A 96 17.10 -16.18 -4.35
N ARG A 97 17.94 -15.50 -3.56
CA ARG A 97 18.66 -16.10 -2.42
C ARG A 97 17.72 -16.70 -1.38
N LYS A 98 16.57 -16.05 -1.11
CA LYS A 98 15.59 -16.52 -0.14
C LYS A 98 14.93 -17.84 -0.57
N TYR A 99 14.60 -17.98 -1.86
CA TYR A 99 13.81 -19.11 -2.35
C TYR A 99 14.63 -20.16 -3.10
N SER A 100 15.92 -19.95 -3.34
CA SER A 100 16.80 -20.93 -4.01
C SER A 100 17.01 -22.22 -3.22
N VAL A 101 16.64 -22.24 -1.94
CA VAL A 101 16.66 -23.44 -1.09
C VAL A 101 15.52 -24.43 -1.41
N LEU A 102 14.50 -23.98 -2.15
CA LEU A 102 13.35 -24.79 -2.51
C LEU A 102 13.72 -25.82 -3.59
N THR A 103 13.22 -27.03 -3.40
CA THR A 103 13.41 -28.18 -4.27
C THR A 103 12.06 -28.73 -4.71
N PRO A 104 11.99 -29.57 -5.75
CA PRO A 104 10.72 -30.11 -6.23
C PRO A 104 9.85 -30.80 -5.16
N SER A 105 10.47 -31.47 -4.18
CA SER A 105 9.77 -32.13 -3.08
C SER A 105 9.08 -31.16 -2.11
N ASP A 106 9.49 -29.88 -2.11
CA ASP A 106 8.90 -28.87 -1.24
C ASP A 106 7.62 -28.25 -1.83
N ILE A 107 7.23 -28.59 -3.07
CA ILE A 107 6.08 -28.02 -3.76
C ILE A 107 4.86 -28.94 -3.63
N PRO A 108 3.87 -28.60 -2.79
CA PRO A 108 2.77 -29.51 -2.50
C PRO A 108 1.69 -29.49 -3.61
N GLY A 109 1.05 -30.64 -3.86
CA GLY A 109 -0.28 -30.70 -4.47
C GLY A 109 -0.44 -30.22 -5.92
N LEU A 110 0.64 -29.84 -6.63
CA LEU A 110 0.56 -29.35 -8.01
C LEU A 110 0.94 -30.39 -9.09
N GLY A 111 1.08 -31.65 -8.70
CA GLY A 111 1.46 -32.77 -9.58
C GLY A 111 2.97 -32.99 -9.63
N LYS A 112 3.45 -33.67 -10.69
CA LYS A 112 4.87 -33.97 -10.85
C LYS A 112 5.66 -32.69 -11.15
N VAL A 113 6.54 -32.33 -10.23
CA VAL A 113 7.53 -31.24 -10.38
C VAL A 113 8.92 -31.87 -10.47
N LYS A 114 9.71 -31.46 -11.46
CA LYS A 114 11.09 -31.91 -11.69
C LYS A 114 12.12 -30.83 -11.43
N ALA A 115 11.73 -29.56 -11.53
CA ALA A 115 12.60 -28.42 -11.28
C ALA A 115 11.85 -27.27 -10.61
N VAL A 116 12.59 -26.44 -9.87
CA VAL A 116 12.10 -25.22 -9.25
C VAL A 116 12.91 -24.04 -9.78
N GLU A 117 12.24 -22.98 -10.19
CA GLU A 117 12.87 -21.76 -10.65
C GLU A 117 12.28 -20.54 -9.93
N VAL A 118 13.15 -19.65 -9.43
CA VAL A 118 12.72 -18.41 -8.77
C VAL A 118 12.66 -17.28 -9.79
N ILE A 119 11.52 -16.60 -9.88
CA ILE A 119 11.31 -15.44 -10.75
C ILE A 119 10.81 -14.26 -9.90
N PRO A 120 11.71 -13.39 -9.41
CA PRO A 120 11.29 -12.18 -8.73
C PRO A 120 10.69 -11.18 -9.73
N ILE A 121 9.57 -10.56 -9.36
CA ILE A 121 8.91 -9.52 -10.14
C ILE A 121 9.11 -8.19 -9.43
N VAL A 122 9.98 -7.35 -9.99
CA VAL A 122 10.35 -6.07 -9.39
C VAL A 122 9.67 -4.93 -10.13
N LEU A 123 8.90 -4.13 -9.40
CA LEU A 123 8.30 -2.88 -9.87
C LEU A 123 8.86 -1.71 -9.08
N GLY A 124 8.85 -0.53 -9.70
CA GLY A 124 9.16 0.73 -9.06
C GLY A 124 7.90 1.41 -8.51
N ALA A 125 8.03 2.03 -7.35
CA ALA A 125 6.96 2.82 -6.74
C ALA A 125 6.52 4.03 -7.59
N ARG A 126 7.34 4.46 -8.55
CA ARG A 126 7.09 5.57 -9.49
C ARG A 126 6.91 5.09 -10.93
N GLY A 127 6.80 3.78 -11.15
CA GLY A 127 6.43 3.21 -12.44
C GLY A 127 7.53 2.42 -13.16
N GLY A 128 8.68 2.17 -12.53
CA GLY A 128 9.69 1.28 -13.07
C GLY A 128 9.17 -0.15 -13.26
N TRP A 129 9.61 -0.80 -14.32
CA TRP A 129 9.40 -2.23 -14.57
C TRP A 129 10.74 -2.86 -14.92
N ARG A 130 11.24 -3.75 -14.08
CA ARG A 130 12.56 -4.35 -14.29
C ARG A 130 12.55 -5.19 -15.57
N ARG A 131 13.52 -4.98 -16.47
CA ARG A 131 13.64 -5.71 -17.75
C ARG A 131 13.66 -7.23 -17.58
N ALA A 132 14.26 -7.73 -16.50
CA ALA A 132 14.32 -9.16 -16.18
C ALA A 132 12.94 -9.78 -15.87
N ASN A 133 11.90 -8.99 -15.58
CA ASN A 133 10.53 -9.50 -15.42
C ASN A 133 10.03 -10.16 -16.71
N SER A 134 10.63 -9.83 -17.87
CA SER A 134 10.36 -10.45 -19.17
C SER A 134 10.53 -11.98 -19.20
N LYS A 135 11.25 -12.54 -18.23
CA LYS A 135 11.32 -13.99 -18.03
C LYS A 135 9.94 -14.59 -17.76
N LEU A 136 9.15 -13.97 -16.89
CA LEU A 136 7.79 -14.42 -16.62
C LEU A 136 6.89 -14.26 -17.85
N ASP A 137 7.08 -13.17 -18.61
CA ASP A 137 6.35 -12.95 -19.85
C ASP A 137 6.56 -14.10 -20.84
N LYS A 138 7.80 -14.59 -20.98
CA LYS A 138 8.13 -15.73 -21.84
C LYS A 138 7.55 -17.05 -21.32
N VAL A 139 7.66 -17.30 -20.01
CA VAL A 139 7.18 -18.54 -19.38
C VAL A 139 5.66 -18.65 -19.51
N LEU A 140 4.93 -17.60 -19.16
CA LEU A 140 3.46 -17.60 -19.09
C LEU A 140 2.78 -17.06 -20.34
N LYS A 141 3.53 -16.52 -21.31
CA LYS A 141 2.99 -15.82 -22.49
C LYS A 141 2.11 -14.62 -22.11
N LEU A 142 2.57 -13.81 -21.16
CA LEU A 142 1.83 -12.64 -20.69
C LEU A 142 1.55 -11.65 -21.85
N PRO A 143 0.36 -11.02 -21.88
CA PRO A 143 0.03 -10.07 -22.93
C PRO A 143 0.93 -8.85 -22.86
N ARG A 144 1.21 -8.21 -24.01
CA ARG A 144 2.07 -7.01 -24.08
C ARG A 144 1.59 -5.86 -23.17
N SER A 145 0.30 -5.80 -22.86
CA SER A 145 -0.30 -4.81 -21.98
C SER A 145 -0.10 -5.10 -20.48
N PHE A 146 0.35 -6.30 -20.10
CA PHE A 146 0.39 -6.74 -18.71
C PHE A 146 1.28 -5.84 -17.84
N ALA A 147 2.51 -5.57 -18.29
CA ALA A 147 3.43 -4.68 -17.60
C ALA A 147 2.83 -3.27 -17.46
N LYS A 148 2.30 -2.70 -18.55
CA LYS A 148 1.69 -1.36 -18.56
C LYS A 148 0.54 -1.23 -17.58
N ILE A 149 -0.36 -2.21 -17.53
CA ILE A 149 -1.50 -2.22 -16.60
C ILE A 149 -1.02 -2.24 -15.15
N ASN A 150 -0.04 -3.08 -14.83
CA ASN A 150 0.48 -3.20 -13.47
C ASN A 150 1.29 -1.96 -13.04
N ILE A 151 2.07 -1.36 -13.95
CA ILE A 151 2.73 -0.06 -13.71
C ILE A 151 1.71 1.01 -13.32
N ILE A 152 0.64 1.18 -14.12
CA ILE A 152 -0.39 2.19 -13.87
C ILE A 152 -1.07 1.96 -12.52
N ARG A 153 -1.39 0.70 -12.19
CA ARG A 153 -1.98 0.33 -10.89
C ARG A 153 -1.03 0.69 -9.74
N THR A 154 0.25 0.34 -9.84
CA THR A 154 1.26 0.64 -8.80
C THR A 154 1.44 2.14 -8.59
N ILE A 155 1.46 2.94 -9.66
CA ILE A 155 1.54 4.41 -9.56
C ILE A 155 0.28 4.96 -8.87
N LYS A 156 -0.92 4.52 -9.28
CA LYS A 156 -2.19 4.96 -8.68
C LYS A 156 -2.24 4.71 -7.17
N GLU A 157 -1.81 3.53 -6.73
CA GLU A 157 -1.75 3.21 -5.30
C GLU A 157 -0.66 4.02 -4.59
N SER A 158 0.49 4.28 -5.23
CA SER A 158 1.54 5.15 -4.66
C SER A 158 1.06 6.59 -4.47
N ILE A 159 0.30 7.15 -5.43
CA ILE A 159 -0.35 8.46 -5.27
C ILE A 159 -1.36 8.44 -4.12
N THR A 160 -2.12 7.35 -4.00
CA THR A 160 -3.10 7.17 -2.91
C THR A 160 -2.40 7.16 -1.55
N MET A 161 -1.24 6.50 -1.43
CA MET A 161 -0.42 6.52 -0.22
C MET A 161 0.07 7.94 0.13
N LEU A 162 0.56 8.71 -0.85
CA LEU A 162 1.02 10.07 -0.62
C LEU A 162 -0.12 10.98 -0.15
N ARG A 163 -1.31 10.82 -0.73
CA ARG A 163 -2.53 11.52 -0.30
C ARG A 163 -2.94 11.14 1.11
N LEU A 164 -2.94 9.84 1.43
CA LEU A 164 -3.25 9.32 2.78
C LEU A 164 -2.27 9.88 3.82
N HIS A 165 -0.97 9.86 3.52
CA HIS A 165 0.07 10.39 4.39
C HIS A 165 -0.09 11.92 4.63
N SER A 166 -0.56 12.65 3.62
CA SER A 166 -0.72 14.11 3.67
C SER A 166 -2.04 14.56 4.31
N SER A 167 -3.12 13.76 4.23
CA SER A 167 -4.47 14.20 4.58
C SER A 167 -4.71 14.44 6.07
N LEU A 168 -3.95 13.78 6.96
CA LEU A 168 -4.07 14.02 8.41
C LEU A 168 -3.51 15.37 8.87
N GLN A 169 -2.66 16.05 8.08
CA GLN A 169 -2.29 17.44 8.41
C GLN A 169 -3.48 18.40 8.28
N ARG A 170 -4.40 18.14 7.34
CA ARG A 170 -5.54 19.03 7.09
C ARG A 170 -6.60 19.01 8.20
N ARG A 171 -6.67 17.94 9.00
CA ARG A 171 -7.58 17.87 10.16
C ARG A 171 -7.03 18.66 11.36
N ASN A 172 -5.73 18.58 11.63
CA ASN A 172 -5.11 19.34 12.73
C ASN A 172 -5.03 20.85 12.44
N SER A 173 -4.78 21.28 11.20
CA SER A 173 -4.80 22.71 10.86
C SER A 173 -6.19 23.35 10.87
N ARG A 174 -7.28 22.57 10.71
CA ARG A 174 -8.65 23.08 10.82
C ARG A 174 -9.13 23.23 12.28
N ASN A 175 -8.73 22.31 13.16
CA ASN A 175 -9.05 22.41 14.60
C ASN A 175 -8.19 23.44 15.36
N GLY A 176 -7.03 23.85 14.82
CA GLY A 176 -6.20 24.90 15.42
C GLY A 176 -6.70 26.34 15.19
N ASN A 177 -7.72 26.55 14.34
CA ASN A 177 -8.17 27.88 13.94
C ASN A 177 -9.49 28.32 14.61
N THR A 178 -10.07 27.52 15.51
CA THR A 178 -11.33 27.85 16.20
C THR A 178 -11.15 28.55 17.55
N ASN A 179 -9.91 28.77 18.01
CA ASN A 179 -9.64 29.35 19.33
C ASN A 179 -9.21 30.83 19.30
N ASN A 180 -9.41 31.56 18.19
CA ASN A 180 -8.96 32.96 18.06
C ASN A 180 -10.07 33.98 17.75
N THR A 181 -11.31 33.72 18.16
CA THR A 181 -12.42 34.69 18.01
C THR A 181 -12.93 35.28 19.33
N HIS A 182 -12.36 34.91 20.49
CA HIS A 182 -12.68 35.55 21.78
C HIS A 182 -11.54 36.42 22.28
N SER A 183 -11.36 37.61 21.69
CA SER A 183 -10.69 38.75 22.34
C SER A 183 -10.62 39.97 21.42
N ARG A 184 -11.76 40.57 21.03
CA ARG A 184 -11.77 41.92 20.45
C ARG A 184 -13.16 42.54 20.34
N ILE A 185 -13.89 42.67 21.45
CA ILE A 185 -14.93 43.71 21.54
C ILE A 185 -14.89 44.27 22.96
N ASN A 186 -14.06 45.29 23.17
CA ASN A 186 -14.30 46.27 24.22
C ASN A 186 -13.49 47.55 23.93
N SER A 187 -14.12 48.50 23.26
CA SER A 187 -13.85 49.95 23.37
C SER A 187 -14.65 50.70 22.30
N MET A 188 -15.76 51.34 22.69
CA MET A 188 -16.07 52.76 22.41
C MET A 188 -17.57 53.05 22.62
N ASN A 189 -17.81 53.81 23.69
CA ASN A 189 -18.95 54.70 23.96
C ASN A 189 -19.10 55.69 22.76
N VAL A 190 -20.24 56.30 22.37
CA VAL A 190 -21.16 57.16 23.14
C VAL A 190 -22.44 57.48 22.33
N ASN A 191 -23.52 57.80 23.06
CA ASN A 191 -24.61 58.75 22.77
C ASN A 191 -25.82 58.37 21.89
N GLY A 192 -27.02 58.51 22.48
CA GLY A 192 -28.28 58.72 21.77
C GLY A 192 -29.52 58.38 22.61
N MET A 193 -30.08 59.39 23.29
CA MET A 193 -31.32 59.37 24.09
C MET A 193 -32.53 58.72 23.38
N ASN A 194 -33.43 58.04 24.11
CA ASN A 194 -34.63 58.66 24.73
C ASN A 194 -35.72 57.64 25.15
N VAL A 195 -36.28 57.87 26.36
CA VAL A 195 -37.61 57.55 26.96
C VAL A 195 -38.25 56.13 26.92
N GLY A 196 -38.60 55.62 28.11
CA GLY A 196 -39.37 54.38 28.40
C GLY A 196 -40.91 54.55 28.34
N PRO A 197 -41.73 53.96 29.25
CA PRO A 197 -41.50 52.88 30.23
C PRO A 197 -42.61 51.77 30.26
N ALA A 198 -42.38 50.76 31.13
CA ALA A 198 -43.37 49.87 31.78
C ALA A 198 -44.08 48.81 30.88
N SER A 199 -44.40 47.58 31.29
CA SER A 199 -44.73 47.01 32.60
C SER A 199 -44.75 45.45 32.54
N THR A 200 -44.50 44.79 33.69
CA THR A 200 -45.19 43.59 34.26
C THR A 200 -45.63 42.43 33.34
N ASN A 201 -45.45 41.12 33.58
CA ASN A 201 -45.61 40.28 34.77
C ASN A 201 -45.24 38.83 34.31
N ALA A 202 -44.50 38.04 35.09
CA ALA A 202 -44.98 36.98 36.01
C ALA A 202 -45.21 35.57 35.39
N ALA A 203 -44.45 34.62 35.96
CA ALA A 203 -44.86 33.30 36.49
C ALA A 203 -45.24 32.10 35.57
N GLY A 204 -44.74 30.93 35.99
CA GLY A 204 -45.15 29.55 35.62
C GLY A 204 -43.97 28.76 35.00
N VAL A 205 -43.25 27.82 35.64
CA VAL A 205 -43.66 26.61 36.41
C VAL A 205 -44.64 25.78 35.54
N ASN A 206 -44.45 24.51 35.18
CA ASN A 206 -43.70 23.40 35.74
C ASN A 206 -43.53 22.28 34.69
N SER A 207 -42.60 21.38 35.01
CA SER A 207 -42.44 19.96 34.65
C SER A 207 -43.61 19.15 34.08
N GLY A 208 -43.27 18.10 33.30
CA GLY A 208 -44.05 16.87 33.23
C GLY A 208 -43.88 16.04 31.95
N ALA A 209 -43.20 14.90 32.10
CA ALA A 209 -43.20 13.68 31.26
C ALA A 209 -42.60 13.73 29.84
#